data_AF-A0A925NYQ3-F1
#
_entry.id   AF-A0A925NYQ3-F1
#
_cell.length_a   1.000
_cell.length_b   1.000
_cell.length_c   1.000
_cell.angle_alpha   90.00
_cell.angle_beta   90.00
_cell.angle_gamma   90.00
#
_symmetry.space_group_name_H-M   'P 1'
#
loop_
_entity.id
_entity.type
_entity.pdbx_description
1 polymer ?
#
loop_
_entity_poly.entity_id
_entity_poly.type
_entity_poly.pdbx_seq_one_letter_code
_entity_poly.pdbx_strand_id
1 'polypeptide(L)'
;LKTMLHQFINHELISYEDSQLEKKHSDFAHIMKEYHDGILLFNISKDKIWDVASNDTVRLTEFYNTAAKKHYFGERFKGWIVRAKDNETRLKIETIIDQKESVSKQEITDVFNTSNEHNVDIMEVAVEKEEDPVVDYFIWSAAKPLGLDETTTFVHGKVSNGEQKTLKDAWGLYSSDFQEQVEKEWVDSLKKKYPVKINKKVLKTIQSVE
;
A
#
# COMPACT_ATOMS: atom_id res chain seq x y z
N LEU A 1 41.10 31.76 27.92
CA LEU A 1 40.38 33.05 27.79
C LEU A 1 40.42 33.61 26.37
N LYS A 2 41.61 33.95 25.81
CA LYS A 2 41.74 34.59 24.48
C LYS A 2 41.12 33.76 23.34
N THR A 3 41.34 32.45 23.34
CA THR A 3 40.75 31.52 22.36
C THR A 3 39.23 31.47 22.44
N MET A 4 38.67 31.42 23.65
CA MET A 4 37.22 31.39 23.86
C MET A 4 36.57 32.72 23.44
N LEU A 5 37.24 33.85 23.70
CA LEU A 5 36.77 35.15 23.22
C LEU A 5 36.79 35.24 21.70
N HIS A 6 37.84 34.76 21.04
CA HIS A 6 37.88 34.71 19.57
C HIS A 6 36.80 33.79 18.99
N GLN A 7 36.54 32.63 19.61
CA GLN A 7 35.45 31.75 19.21
C GLN A 7 34.09 32.42 19.35
N PHE A 8 33.84 33.12 20.46
CA PHE A 8 32.61 33.88 20.67
C PHE A 8 32.43 34.98 19.62
N ILE A 9 33.45 35.82 19.39
CA ILE A 9 33.39 36.88 18.38
C ILE A 9 33.13 36.32 16.98
N ASN A 10 33.80 35.21 16.63
CA ASN A 10 33.61 34.58 15.32
C ASN A 10 32.19 34.00 15.18
N HIS A 11 31.65 33.41 16.24
CA HIS A 11 30.27 32.90 16.26
C HIS A 11 29.23 34.01 16.09
N GLU A 12 29.42 35.15 16.77
CA GLU A 12 28.54 36.32 16.62
C GLU A 12 28.63 36.92 15.22
N LEU A 13 29.83 37.00 14.64
CA LEU A 13 30.03 37.49 13.26
C LEU A 13 29.34 36.59 12.23
N ILE A 14 29.48 35.27 12.35
CA ILE A 14 28.81 34.31 11.46
C ILE A 14 27.30 34.40 11.64
N SER A 15 26.80 34.39 12.88
CA SER A 15 25.37 34.53 13.17
C SER A 15 24.79 35.84 12.60
N TYR A 16 25.54 36.93 12.67
CA TYR A 16 25.14 38.19 12.04
C TYR A 16 25.08 38.07 10.52
N GLU A 17 26.11 37.52 9.88
CA GLU A 17 26.13 37.34 8.43
C GLU A 17 24.98 36.45 7.95
N ASP A 18 24.72 35.35 8.67
CA ASP A 18 23.60 34.44 8.42
C ASP A 18 22.26 35.18 8.47
N SER A 19 22.06 36.08 9.44
CA SER A 19 20.85 36.89 9.55
C SER A 19 20.64 37.88 8.38
N GLN A 20 21.70 38.18 7.63
CA GLN A 20 21.64 39.07 6.46
C GLN A 20 21.58 38.31 5.14
N LEU A 21 21.77 36.98 5.11
CA LEU A 21 21.85 36.18 3.88
C LEU A 21 20.64 36.40 2.96
N GLU A 22 19.42 36.34 3.50
CA GLU A 22 18.20 36.57 2.71
C GLU A 22 18.07 38.01 2.18
N LYS A 23 18.67 38.99 2.86
CA LYS A 23 18.65 40.38 2.39
C LYS A 23 19.71 40.65 1.33
N LYS A 24 20.89 40.03 1.48
CA LYS A 24 22.03 40.22 0.58
C LYS A 24 21.93 39.35 -0.68
N HIS A 25 21.27 38.20 -0.60
CA HIS A 25 21.18 37.22 -1.67
C HIS A 25 19.72 36.87 -1.96
N SER A 26 19.17 37.44 -3.03
CA SER A 26 17.77 37.22 -3.44
C SER A 26 17.47 35.75 -3.71
N ASP A 27 18.39 35.03 -4.35
CA ASP A 27 18.17 33.62 -4.72
C ASP A 27 18.06 32.74 -3.49
N PHE A 28 18.89 33.01 -2.47
CA PHE A 28 18.79 32.35 -1.17
C PHE A 28 17.46 32.68 -0.48
N ALA A 29 17.02 33.93 -0.52
CA ALA A 29 15.72 34.32 0.04
C ALA A 29 14.54 33.62 -0.66
N HIS A 30 14.61 33.46 -1.98
CA HIS A 30 13.61 32.72 -2.75
C HIS A 30 13.56 31.24 -2.33
N ILE A 31 14.72 30.58 -2.23
CA ILE A 31 14.80 29.18 -1.77
C ILE A 31 14.28 29.04 -0.34
N MET A 32 14.66 29.94 0.57
CA MET A 32 14.21 29.89 1.96
C MET A 32 12.69 30.07 2.04
N LYS A 33 12.14 30.97 1.22
CA LYS A 33 10.69 31.17 1.13
C LYS A 33 9.97 29.94 0.57
N GLU A 34 10.49 29.33 -0.48
CA GLU A 34 9.92 28.08 -1.04
C GLU A 34 9.92 26.96 0.00
N TYR A 35 10.99 26.83 0.78
CA TYR A 35 11.08 25.85 1.86
C TYR A 35 10.07 26.15 2.98
N HIS A 36 9.97 27.41 3.41
CA HIS A 36 8.99 27.86 4.40
C HIS A 36 7.55 27.55 3.94
N ASP A 37 7.20 27.94 2.72
CA ASP A 37 5.87 27.76 2.16
C ASP A 37 5.57 26.27 1.92
N GLY A 38 6.57 25.49 1.52
CA GLY A 38 6.50 24.04 1.38
C GLY A 38 6.24 23.32 2.70
N ILE A 39 6.94 23.69 3.78
CA ILE A 39 6.69 23.15 5.12
C ILE A 39 5.29 23.52 5.60
N LEU A 40 4.86 24.77 5.37
CA LEU A 40 3.52 25.20 5.76
C LEU A 40 2.45 24.39 5.04
N LEU A 41 2.60 24.19 3.73
CA LEU A 41 1.70 23.37 2.91
C LEU A 41 1.71 21.91 3.38
N PHE A 42 2.88 21.34 3.65
CA PHE A 42 3.01 19.99 4.18
C PHE A 42 2.27 19.82 5.52
N ASN A 43 2.52 20.72 6.47
CA ASN A 43 1.92 20.65 7.80
C ASN A 43 0.40 20.78 7.76
N ILE A 44 -0.13 21.71 6.95
CA ILE A 44 -1.58 21.88 6.85
C ILE A 44 -2.23 20.71 6.09
N SER A 45 -1.59 20.18 5.05
CA SER A 45 -2.07 18.99 4.33
C SER A 45 -2.07 17.76 5.23
N LYS A 46 -1.04 17.61 6.07
CA LYS A 46 -1.01 16.56 7.09
C LYS A 46 -2.23 16.66 8.03
N ASP A 47 -2.43 17.83 8.64
CA ASP A 47 -3.51 18.05 9.61
C ASP A 47 -4.91 17.92 8.98
N LYS A 48 -5.12 18.49 7.78
CA LYS A 48 -6.45 18.58 7.16
C LYS A 48 -6.81 17.42 6.26
N ILE A 49 -5.83 16.70 5.73
CA ILE A 49 -6.05 15.66 4.73
C ILE A 49 -5.55 14.32 5.26
N TRP A 50 -4.26 14.17 5.53
CA TRP A 50 -3.66 12.84 5.80
C TRP A 50 -4.07 12.27 7.16
N ASP A 51 -4.01 13.08 8.21
CA ASP A 51 -4.38 12.63 9.55
C ASP A 51 -5.90 12.40 9.64
N VAL A 52 -6.71 13.16 8.89
CA VAL A 52 -8.15 12.92 8.78
C VAL A 52 -8.43 11.61 8.04
N ALA A 53 -7.80 11.41 6.87
CA ALA A 53 -7.99 10.21 6.06
C ALA A 53 -7.52 8.93 6.77
N SER A 54 -6.51 9.03 7.64
CA SER A 54 -5.96 7.89 8.38
C SER A 54 -6.73 7.57 9.66
N ASN A 55 -7.26 8.57 10.35
CA ASN A 55 -7.86 8.39 11.68
C ASN A 55 -9.40 8.33 11.66
N ASP A 56 -10.06 8.86 10.63
CA ASP A 56 -11.53 8.86 10.54
C ASP A 56 -12.06 7.55 9.95
N THR A 57 -12.09 6.52 10.79
CA THR A 57 -12.54 5.17 10.42
C THR A 57 -14.03 5.11 10.08
N VAL A 58 -14.84 6.02 10.64
CA VAL A 58 -16.28 6.09 10.37
C VAL A 58 -16.50 6.56 8.94
N ARG A 59 -15.93 7.71 8.56
CA ARG A 59 -16.04 8.24 7.20
C ARG A 59 -15.38 7.34 6.18
N LEU A 60 -14.27 6.67 6.52
CA LEU A 60 -13.64 5.69 5.63
C LEU A 60 -14.56 4.50 5.36
N THR A 61 -15.28 4.01 6.38
CA THR A 61 -16.24 2.90 6.23
C THR A 61 -17.45 3.32 5.40
N GLU A 62 -17.98 4.52 5.65
CA GLU A 62 -19.06 5.10 4.83
C GLU A 62 -18.62 5.29 3.39
N PHE A 63 -17.40 5.80 3.18
CA PHE A 63 -16.79 5.92 1.87
C PHE A 63 -16.69 4.56 1.19
N TYR A 64 -16.16 3.54 1.85
CA TYR A 64 -16.09 2.18 1.29
C TYR A 64 -17.47 1.64 0.87
N ASN A 65 -18.51 1.89 1.67
CA ASN A 65 -19.87 1.41 1.38
C ASN A 65 -20.55 2.18 0.23
N THR A 66 -20.20 3.45 0.03
CA THR A 66 -20.83 4.35 -0.96
C THR A 66 -19.96 4.62 -2.18
N ALA A 67 -18.69 4.23 -2.15
CA ALA A 67 -17.72 4.48 -3.21
C ALA A 67 -18.17 3.81 -4.50
N ALA A 68 -18.27 4.61 -5.56
CA ALA A 68 -18.48 4.12 -6.92
C ALA A 68 -17.26 3.34 -7.43
N LYS A 69 -16.05 3.68 -6.94
CA LYS A 69 -14.79 3.02 -7.28
C LYS A 69 -14.54 1.87 -6.29
N LYS A 70 -14.90 0.66 -6.71
CA LYS A 70 -14.57 -0.57 -5.99
C LYS A 70 -13.27 -1.14 -6.54
N HIS A 71 -12.45 -1.67 -5.64
CA HIS A 71 -11.24 -2.39 -6.00
C HIS A 71 -11.56 -3.87 -6.12
N TYR A 72 -11.00 -4.51 -7.13
CA TYR A 72 -11.20 -5.93 -7.40
C TYR A 72 -9.84 -6.60 -7.48
N PHE A 73 -9.77 -7.85 -7.03
CA PHE A 73 -8.70 -8.76 -7.40
C PHE A 73 -8.77 -9.04 -8.90
N GLY A 74 -7.62 -9.26 -9.52
CA GLY A 74 -7.53 -9.84 -10.86
C GLY A 74 -7.91 -11.32 -10.84
N GLU A 75 -7.16 -12.14 -11.57
CA GLU A 75 -7.25 -13.59 -11.41
C GLU A 75 -6.59 -13.99 -10.08
N ARG A 76 -7.36 -14.65 -9.23
CA ARG A 76 -6.94 -15.06 -7.89
C ARG A 76 -7.25 -16.52 -7.66
N PHE A 77 -6.27 -17.26 -7.13
CA PHE A 77 -6.47 -18.62 -6.67
C PHE A 77 -6.74 -18.62 -5.16
N LYS A 78 -7.78 -19.34 -4.74
CA LYS A 78 -8.09 -19.61 -3.34
C LYS A 78 -8.19 -21.11 -3.11
N GLY A 79 -7.38 -21.63 -2.21
CA GLY A 79 -7.34 -23.05 -1.94
C GLY A 79 -6.16 -23.43 -1.06
N TRP A 80 -5.64 -24.63 -1.30
CA TRP A 80 -4.54 -25.19 -0.54
C TRP A 80 -3.39 -25.60 -1.43
N ILE A 81 -2.18 -25.40 -0.94
CA ILE A 81 -0.97 -26.09 -1.41
C ILE A 81 -0.78 -27.29 -0.49
N VAL A 82 -0.83 -28.48 -1.04
CA VAL A 82 -0.67 -29.74 -0.31
C VAL A 82 0.68 -30.34 -0.66
N ARG A 83 1.49 -30.63 0.36
CA ARG A 83 2.77 -31.32 0.25
C ARG A 83 2.68 -32.65 0.99
N ALA A 84 2.63 -33.74 0.24
CA ALA A 84 2.67 -35.08 0.79
C ALA A 84 4.13 -35.55 0.99
N LYS A 85 4.33 -36.55 1.83
CA LYS A 85 5.63 -37.22 1.99
C LYS A 85 6.04 -38.05 0.77
N ASP A 86 5.06 -38.70 0.14
CA ASP A 86 5.27 -39.57 -1.02
C ASP A 86 4.06 -39.53 -1.97
N ASN A 87 4.26 -40.08 -3.18
CA ASN A 87 3.23 -40.11 -4.22
C ASN A 87 2.01 -40.97 -3.81
N GLU A 88 2.19 -42.01 -2.99
CA GLU A 88 1.07 -42.82 -2.52
C GLU A 88 0.13 -42.03 -1.59
N THR A 89 0.72 -41.25 -0.68
CA THR A 89 0.00 -40.38 0.24
C THR A 89 -0.74 -39.29 -0.52
N ARG A 90 -0.09 -38.69 -1.53
CA ARG A 90 -0.75 -37.74 -2.43
C ARG A 90 -2.01 -38.33 -3.08
N LEU A 91 -1.90 -39.50 -3.72
CA LEU A 91 -3.03 -40.13 -4.43
C LEU A 91 -4.20 -40.44 -3.48
N LYS A 92 -3.91 -40.84 -2.24
CA LYS A 92 -4.94 -41.03 -1.20
C LYS A 92 -5.63 -39.73 -0.84
N ILE A 93 -4.88 -38.63 -0.70
CA ILE A 93 -5.45 -37.31 -0.40
C ILE A 93 -6.33 -36.82 -1.56
N GLU A 94 -5.85 -36.91 -2.80
CA GLU A 94 -6.63 -36.56 -4.01
C GLU A 94 -7.94 -37.37 -4.06
N THR A 95 -7.88 -38.68 -3.78
CA THR A 95 -9.07 -39.54 -3.74
C THR A 95 -10.08 -39.10 -2.68
N ILE A 96 -9.63 -38.69 -1.48
CA ILE A 96 -10.52 -38.22 -0.40
C ILE A 96 -11.19 -36.91 -0.79
N ILE A 97 -10.44 -36.00 -1.40
CA ILE A 97 -10.92 -34.71 -1.87
C ILE A 97 -11.96 -34.89 -2.99
N ASP A 98 -11.75 -35.83 -3.92
CA ASP A 98 -12.68 -36.09 -5.01
C ASP A 98 -13.98 -36.78 -4.56
N GLN A 99 -13.92 -37.61 -3.51
CA GLN A 99 -15.07 -38.38 -3.01
C GLN A 99 -15.98 -37.58 -2.08
N LYS A 100 -15.47 -36.53 -1.43
CA LYS A 100 -16.22 -35.72 -0.47
C LYS A 100 -16.51 -34.34 -1.03
N GLU A 101 -17.76 -33.90 -0.94
CA GLU A 101 -18.19 -32.57 -1.39
C GLU A 101 -17.55 -31.43 -0.58
N SER A 102 -17.18 -31.69 0.68
CA SER A 102 -16.44 -30.78 1.53
C SER A 102 -15.52 -31.58 2.46
N VAL A 103 -14.23 -31.27 2.40
CA VAL A 103 -13.21 -31.81 3.32
C VAL A 103 -12.63 -30.64 4.08
N SER A 104 -12.39 -30.78 5.38
CA SER A 104 -11.65 -29.78 6.15
C SER A 104 -10.15 -30.09 6.14
N LYS A 105 -9.31 -29.04 6.25
CA LYS A 105 -7.85 -29.21 6.44
C LYS A 105 -7.54 -30.15 7.61
N GLN A 106 -8.30 -30.02 8.70
CA GLN A 106 -8.13 -30.80 9.92
C GLN A 106 -8.36 -32.30 9.67
N GLU A 107 -9.41 -32.65 8.93
CA GLU A 107 -9.68 -34.06 8.59
C GLU A 107 -8.51 -34.71 7.83
N ILE A 108 -7.90 -33.99 6.88
CA ILE A 108 -6.76 -34.54 6.13
C ILE A 108 -5.55 -34.66 7.06
N THR A 109 -5.25 -33.63 7.86
CA THR A 109 -4.12 -33.70 8.78
C THR A 109 -4.30 -34.77 9.85
N ASP A 110 -5.50 -35.00 10.36
CA ASP A 110 -5.77 -36.02 11.39
C ASP A 110 -5.66 -37.44 10.84
N VAL A 111 -5.97 -37.64 9.56
CA VAL A 111 -5.86 -38.95 8.90
C VAL A 111 -4.40 -39.29 8.57
N PHE A 112 -3.62 -38.30 8.13
CA PHE A 112 -2.28 -38.55 7.59
C PHE A 112 -1.14 -38.18 8.55
N ASN A 113 -1.37 -37.31 9.54
CA ASN A 113 -0.40 -36.96 10.56
C ASN A 113 -0.74 -37.64 11.89
N THR A 114 0.23 -38.29 12.49
CA THR A 114 0.13 -38.88 13.83
C THR A 114 1.11 -38.19 14.78
N SER A 115 1.08 -38.49 16.08
CA SER A 115 1.97 -37.86 17.07
C SER A 115 3.46 -37.96 16.72
N ASN A 116 3.87 -38.97 15.94
CA ASN A 116 5.26 -39.22 15.55
C ASN A 116 5.53 -39.08 14.05
N GLU A 117 4.51 -38.85 13.22
CA GLU A 117 4.67 -38.78 11.77
C GLU A 117 3.93 -37.57 11.18
N HIS A 118 4.66 -36.76 10.40
CA HIS A 118 4.11 -35.67 9.60
C HIS A 118 4.18 -36.08 8.12
N ASN A 119 3.14 -36.74 7.63
CA ASN A 119 3.09 -37.25 6.25
C ASN A 119 2.44 -36.25 5.28
N VAL A 120 1.75 -35.21 5.78
CA VAL A 120 1.16 -34.15 4.96
C VAL A 120 1.34 -32.77 5.58
N ASP A 121 1.67 -31.79 4.75
CA ASP A 121 1.61 -30.36 5.08
C ASP A 121 0.59 -29.68 4.14
N ILE A 122 -0.29 -28.88 4.73
CA ILE A 122 -1.37 -28.20 4.01
C ILE A 122 -1.30 -26.71 4.34
N MET A 123 -0.97 -25.92 3.34
CA MET A 123 -0.93 -24.46 3.44
C MET A 123 -2.15 -23.87 2.75
N GLU A 124 -2.95 -23.11 3.48
CA GLU A 124 -4.04 -22.34 2.90
C GLU A 124 -3.50 -21.08 2.24
N VAL A 125 -3.88 -20.85 0.99
CA VAL A 125 -3.37 -19.75 0.16
C VAL A 125 -4.51 -19.05 -0.56
N ALA A 126 -4.37 -17.73 -0.68
CA ALA A 126 -5.30 -16.87 -1.38
C ALA A 126 -4.50 -15.79 -2.12
N VAL A 127 -4.03 -16.10 -3.32
CA VAL A 127 -2.98 -15.33 -4.04
C VAL A 127 -3.44 -14.91 -5.43
N GLU A 128 -3.07 -13.70 -5.84
CA GLU A 128 -3.20 -13.24 -7.24
C GLU A 128 -2.12 -13.89 -8.12
N LYS A 129 -2.35 -13.90 -9.43
CA LYS A 129 -1.34 -14.35 -10.39
C LYS A 129 -0.01 -13.61 -10.17
N GLU A 130 1.10 -14.33 -10.24
CA GLU A 130 2.48 -13.84 -10.03
C GLU A 130 2.89 -13.63 -8.55
N GLU A 131 2.02 -13.93 -7.57
CA GLU A 131 2.36 -13.80 -6.14
C GLU A 131 2.98 -15.07 -5.54
N ASP A 132 2.64 -16.26 -6.05
CA ASP A 132 3.15 -17.53 -5.53
C ASP A 132 3.60 -18.46 -6.68
N PRO A 133 4.91 -18.74 -6.82
CA PRO A 133 5.45 -19.54 -7.92
C PRO A 133 4.90 -20.98 -8.00
N VAL A 134 4.49 -21.58 -6.87
CA VAL A 134 3.94 -22.94 -6.85
C VAL A 134 2.52 -22.91 -7.41
N VAL A 135 1.69 -21.98 -6.94
CA VAL A 135 0.35 -21.77 -7.49
C VAL A 135 0.42 -21.38 -8.96
N ASP A 136 1.34 -20.50 -9.33
CA ASP A 136 1.57 -20.07 -10.71
C ASP A 136 1.94 -21.22 -11.65
N TYR A 137 2.77 -22.14 -11.19
CA TYR A 137 3.10 -23.36 -11.96
C TYR A 137 1.85 -24.21 -12.21
N PHE A 138 1.08 -24.52 -11.16
CA PHE A 138 -0.04 -25.47 -11.26
C PHE A 138 -1.31 -24.87 -11.87
N ILE A 139 -1.60 -23.60 -11.64
CA ILE A 139 -2.85 -22.93 -12.06
C ILE A 139 -2.65 -22.17 -13.38
N TRP A 140 -1.55 -21.43 -13.50
CA TRP A 140 -1.31 -20.52 -14.61
C TRP A 140 -0.21 -21.00 -15.57
N SER A 141 0.26 -22.25 -15.42
CA SER A 141 1.28 -22.86 -16.27
C SER A 141 2.58 -22.05 -16.38
N ALA A 142 2.97 -21.39 -15.28
CA ALA A 142 4.22 -20.64 -15.19
C ALA A 142 5.45 -21.55 -15.14
N ALA A 143 6.65 -20.96 -15.04
CA ALA A 143 7.88 -21.73 -14.91
C ALA A 143 7.93 -22.50 -13.59
N LYS A 144 8.43 -23.75 -13.62
CA LYS A 144 8.59 -24.58 -12.42
C LYS A 144 9.57 -23.91 -11.44
N PRO A 145 9.17 -23.63 -10.18
CA PRO A 145 10.08 -23.06 -9.19
C PRO A 145 11.14 -24.06 -8.75
N LEU A 146 12.31 -23.55 -8.36
CA LEU A 146 13.43 -24.35 -7.85
C LEU A 146 13.03 -25.08 -6.57
N GLY A 147 13.30 -26.38 -6.50
CA GLY A 147 13.01 -27.20 -5.32
C GLY A 147 11.58 -27.73 -5.23
N LEU A 148 10.72 -27.46 -6.21
CA LEU A 148 9.38 -28.04 -6.27
C LEU A 148 9.42 -29.49 -6.73
N ASP A 149 8.95 -30.39 -5.88
CA ASP A 149 8.66 -31.77 -6.24
C ASP A 149 7.17 -31.90 -6.61
N GLU A 150 6.92 -32.02 -7.90
CA GLU A 150 5.57 -32.15 -8.48
C GLU A 150 4.94 -33.54 -8.28
N THR A 151 5.73 -34.52 -7.83
CA THR A 151 5.21 -35.86 -7.53
C THR A 151 4.54 -35.89 -6.17
N THR A 152 5.00 -35.06 -5.24
CA THR A 152 4.51 -34.98 -3.86
C THR A 152 3.69 -33.73 -3.56
N THR A 153 3.85 -32.67 -4.36
CA THR A 153 3.13 -31.40 -4.18
C THR A 153 2.03 -31.24 -5.22
N PHE A 154 0.86 -30.76 -4.79
CA PHE A 154 -0.23 -30.35 -5.68
C PHE A 154 -1.02 -29.19 -5.06
N VAL A 155 -1.89 -28.56 -5.86
CA VAL A 155 -2.80 -27.51 -5.39
C VAL A 155 -4.24 -27.95 -5.56
N HIS A 156 -5.09 -27.60 -4.61
CA HIS A 156 -6.53 -27.86 -4.67
C HIS A 156 -7.29 -26.60 -4.29
N GLY A 157 -8.19 -26.12 -5.15
CA GLY A 157 -8.90 -24.88 -4.91
C GLY A 157 -9.67 -24.38 -6.12
N LYS A 158 -10.08 -23.11 -6.06
CA LYS A 158 -10.82 -22.44 -7.12
C LYS A 158 -10.10 -21.18 -7.56
N VAL A 159 -10.13 -20.91 -8.85
CA VAL A 159 -9.74 -19.61 -9.41
C VAL A 159 -10.99 -18.74 -9.48
N SER A 160 -10.93 -17.55 -8.88
CA SER A 160 -11.92 -16.49 -9.04
C SER A 160 -11.31 -15.36 -9.88
N ASN A 161 -12.15 -14.69 -10.65
CA ASN A 161 -11.78 -13.49 -11.39
C ASN A 161 -12.71 -12.34 -11.00
N GLY A 162 -12.14 -11.19 -10.67
CA GLY A 162 -12.92 -9.99 -10.36
C GLY A 162 -13.62 -10.05 -9.00
N GLU A 163 -13.06 -10.75 -8.03
CA GLU A 163 -13.58 -10.72 -6.66
C GLU A 163 -13.35 -9.34 -6.04
N GLN A 164 -14.36 -8.75 -5.40
CA GLN A 164 -14.22 -7.45 -4.75
C GLN A 164 -13.23 -7.54 -3.59
N LYS A 165 -12.22 -6.66 -3.57
CA LYS A 165 -11.30 -6.54 -2.44
C LYS A 165 -12.07 -6.05 -1.21
N THR A 166 -11.83 -6.68 -0.06
CA THR A 166 -12.38 -6.18 1.20
C THR A 166 -11.66 -4.89 1.61
N LEU A 167 -12.23 -4.15 2.56
CA LEU A 167 -11.56 -2.99 3.16
C LEU A 167 -10.19 -3.36 3.74
N LYS A 168 -10.04 -4.58 4.29
CA LYS A 168 -8.77 -5.06 4.83
C LYS A 168 -7.74 -5.32 3.73
N ASP A 169 -8.16 -5.93 2.62
CA ASP A 169 -7.26 -6.30 1.53
C ASP A 169 -6.75 -5.09 0.74
N ALA A 170 -7.60 -4.07 0.60
CA ALA A 170 -7.31 -2.88 -0.21
C ALA A 170 -7.25 -1.61 0.64
N TRP A 171 -6.90 -1.73 1.93
CA TRP A 171 -6.91 -0.58 2.85
C TRP A 171 -6.09 0.60 2.31
N GLY A 172 -4.90 0.35 1.76
CA GLY A 172 -4.05 1.39 1.19
C GLY A 172 -4.68 2.08 -0.04
N LEU A 173 -5.35 1.31 -0.91
CA LEU A 173 -6.03 1.86 -2.09
C LEU A 173 -7.24 2.70 -1.68
N TYR A 174 -8.06 2.18 -0.76
CA TYR A 174 -9.21 2.91 -0.23
C TYR A 174 -8.80 4.14 0.60
N SER A 175 -7.70 4.06 1.35
CA SER A 175 -7.14 5.19 2.08
C SER A 175 -6.67 6.29 1.13
N SER A 176 -5.99 5.93 0.03
CA SER A 176 -5.60 6.88 -1.01
C SER A 176 -6.81 7.53 -1.68
N ASP A 177 -7.79 6.74 -2.11
CA ASP A 177 -9.02 7.27 -2.72
C ASP A 177 -9.79 8.18 -1.74
N PHE A 178 -9.83 7.81 -0.45
CA PHE A 178 -10.47 8.62 0.58
C PHE A 178 -9.71 9.94 0.83
N GLN A 179 -8.38 9.89 0.81
CA GLN A 179 -7.53 11.08 0.90
C GLN A 179 -7.87 12.09 -0.21
N GLU A 180 -8.02 11.64 -1.45
CA GLU A 180 -8.40 12.49 -2.59
C GLU A 180 -9.78 13.16 -2.37
N GLN A 181 -10.75 12.43 -1.81
CA GLN A 181 -12.04 13.01 -1.46
C GLN A 181 -11.90 14.09 -0.38
N VAL A 182 -11.19 13.81 0.71
CA VAL A 182 -10.98 14.78 1.80
C VAL A 182 -10.27 16.03 1.29
N GLU A 183 -9.25 15.86 0.45
CA GLU A 183 -8.55 16.99 -0.18
C GLU A 183 -9.52 17.84 -1.01
N LYS A 184 -10.32 17.21 -1.87
CA LYS A 184 -11.30 17.90 -2.70
C LYS A 184 -12.30 18.70 -1.87
N GLU A 185 -12.85 18.10 -0.83
CA GLU A 185 -13.78 18.76 0.10
C GLU A 185 -13.12 19.96 0.79
N TRP A 186 -11.87 19.79 1.24
CA TRP A 186 -11.11 20.85 1.89
C TRP A 186 -10.83 22.01 0.93
N VAL A 187 -10.33 21.73 -0.27
CA VAL A 187 -10.09 22.74 -1.31
C VAL A 187 -11.38 23.47 -1.70
N ASP A 188 -12.49 22.76 -1.84
CA ASP A 188 -13.79 23.37 -2.14
C ASP A 188 -14.27 24.27 -0.99
N SER A 189 -14.00 23.89 0.27
CA SER A 189 -14.29 24.74 1.42
C SER A 189 -13.46 26.03 1.40
N LEU A 190 -12.17 25.95 1.04
CA LEU A 190 -11.28 27.10 0.93
C LEU A 190 -11.72 28.04 -0.18
N LYS A 191 -12.06 27.52 -1.36
CA LYS A 191 -12.56 28.32 -2.49
C LYS A 191 -13.85 29.07 -2.15
N LYS A 192 -14.75 28.45 -1.38
CA LYS A 192 -15.98 29.08 -0.90
C LYS A 192 -15.69 30.18 0.13
N LYS A 193 -14.77 29.92 1.06
CA LYS A 193 -14.40 30.86 2.13
C LYS A 193 -13.60 32.07 1.61
N TYR A 194 -12.74 31.84 0.63
CA TYR A 194 -11.82 32.84 0.08
C TYR A 194 -12.07 33.03 -1.42
N PRO A 195 -13.07 33.85 -1.81
CA PRO A 195 -13.40 34.04 -3.21
C PRO A 195 -12.26 34.74 -3.95
N VAL A 196 -11.68 34.03 -4.92
CA VAL A 196 -10.57 34.56 -5.73
C VAL A 196 -11.12 35.33 -6.94
N LYS A 197 -10.63 36.56 -7.14
CA LYS A 197 -10.90 37.36 -8.34
C LYS A 197 -9.69 37.32 -9.26
N ILE A 198 -9.82 36.64 -10.40
CA ILE A 198 -8.74 36.53 -11.39
C ILE A 198 -8.84 37.69 -12.38
N ASN A 199 -7.80 38.52 -12.43
CA ASN A 199 -7.66 39.52 -13.48
C ASN A 199 -7.17 38.87 -14.77
N LYS A 200 -8.12 38.44 -15.61
CA LYS A 200 -7.83 37.76 -16.88
C LYS A 200 -7.03 38.61 -17.88
N LYS A 201 -7.06 39.94 -17.78
CA LYS A 201 -6.28 40.82 -18.68
C LYS A 201 -4.80 40.72 -18.36
N VAL A 202 -4.44 40.76 -17.08
CA VAL A 202 -3.04 40.62 -16.61
C VAL A 202 -2.57 39.17 -16.76
N LEU A 203 -3.44 38.18 -16.53
CA LEU A 203 -3.05 36.77 -16.70
C LEU A 203 -2.58 36.47 -18.14
N LYS A 204 -3.22 37.09 -19.15
CA LYS A 204 -2.84 36.93 -20.57
C LYS A 204 -1.50 37.58 -20.93
N THR A 205 -0.98 38.49 -20.11
CA THR A 205 0.33 39.13 -20.38
C THR A 205 1.50 38.32 -19.82
N ILE A 206 1.24 37.26 -19.05
CA ILE A 206 2.26 36.35 -18.55
C ILE A 206 2.49 35.29 -19.63
N GLN A 207 3.73 35.15 -20.11
CA GLN A 207 4.10 34.09 -21.05
C GLN A 207 3.98 32.73 -20.37
N SER A 208 3.46 31.74 -21.08
CA SER A 208 3.51 30.35 -20.65
C SER A 208 4.97 29.93 -20.54
N VAL A 209 5.35 29.42 -19.38
CA VAL A 209 6.62 28.72 -19.21
C VAL A 209 6.42 27.35 -19.86
N GLU A 210 7.08 27.13 -21.01
CA GLU A 210 7.28 25.79 -21.60
C GLU A 210 8.39 25.04 -20.85
#